data_AF-A0A1R1SFS7-F1
#
_entry.id   AF-A0A1R1SFS7-F1
#
_cell.length_a   1.000
_cell.length_b   1.000
_cell.length_c   1.000
_cell.angle_alpha   90.00
_cell.angle_beta   90.00
_cell.angle_gamma   90.00
#
_symmetry.space_group_name_H-M   'P 1'
#
loop_
_entity.id
_entity.type
_entity.pdbx_description
1 polymer ?
#
loop_
_entity_poly.entity_id
_entity_poly.type
_entity_poly.pdbx_seq_one_letter_code
_entity_poly.pdbx_strand_id
1 'polypeptide(L)'
;MPCHPVHAIALIEAYLPGPDLDRTADPLLRHLRHLRHLRHGGALSEEVIADTAHTHRSGRLTVTPDSGHVVDPGVGCPHPRRITLGAPTNSRALAAFARPRTNAPAFRQNDAGARALLTTLTGPAAADHRPERPAAPVGLGG
;
A
#
# COMPACT_ATOMS: atom_id res chain seq x y z
N MET A 1 12.48 15.50 -40.49
CA MET A 1 12.47 14.13 -41.04
C MET A 1 11.03 13.79 -41.39
N PRO A 2 10.71 13.42 -42.65
CA PRO A 2 9.33 13.05 -42.98
C PRO A 2 9.01 11.69 -42.34
N CYS A 3 7.87 11.63 -41.65
CA CYS A 3 7.35 10.39 -41.07
C CYS A 3 6.85 9.49 -42.19
N HIS A 4 7.39 8.28 -42.30
CA HIS A 4 6.89 7.27 -43.22
C HIS A 4 5.84 6.43 -42.48
N PRO A 5 4.58 6.36 -42.95
CA PRO A 5 3.56 5.54 -42.30
C PRO A 5 3.88 4.05 -42.48
N VAL A 6 3.71 3.27 -41.40
CA VAL A 6 3.90 1.81 -41.40
C VAL A 6 2.55 1.14 -41.20
N HIS A 7 2.21 0.17 -42.06
CA HIS A 7 1.04 -0.69 -41.88
C HIS A 7 1.40 -1.95 -41.09
N ALA A 8 0.64 -2.23 -40.03
CA ALA A 8 0.73 -3.44 -39.24
C ALA A 8 -0.66 -4.10 -39.15
N ILE A 9 -0.69 -5.42 -39.02
CA ILE A 9 -1.93 -6.21 -38.91
C ILE A 9 -2.35 -6.46 -37.46
N ALA A 10 -1.46 -6.17 -36.50
CA ALA A 10 -1.71 -6.35 -35.08
C ALA A 10 -0.95 -5.29 -34.26
N LEU A 11 -1.59 -4.83 -33.19
CA LEU A 11 -0.98 -4.04 -32.13
C LEU A 11 -0.79 -4.94 -30.91
N ILE A 12 0.44 -5.09 -30.45
CA ILE A 12 0.75 -5.71 -29.16
C ILE A 12 1.17 -4.59 -28.21
N GLU A 13 0.32 -4.26 -27.25
CA GLU A 13 0.67 -3.36 -26.16
C GLU A 13 0.82 -4.15 -24.85
N ALA A 14 1.87 -3.82 -24.10
CA ALA A 14 2.12 -4.37 -22.76
C ALA A 14 2.02 -3.25 -21.71
N TYR A 15 1.16 -2.25 -21.97
CA TYR A 15 0.99 -1.14 -21.05
C TYR A 15 0.37 -1.64 -19.75
N LEU A 16 1.12 -1.50 -18.66
CA LEU A 16 0.64 -1.68 -17.32
C LEU A 16 0.48 -0.28 -16.71
N PRO A 17 -0.75 0.17 -16.38
CA PRO A 17 -0.92 1.45 -15.71
C PRO A 17 -0.16 1.47 -14.40
N GLY A 18 0.30 2.67 -14.02
CA GLY A 18 0.88 2.90 -12.71
C GLY A 18 -0.11 2.51 -11.60
N PRO A 19 0.40 2.14 -10.41
CA PRO A 19 -0.47 1.93 -9.25
C PRO A 19 -1.22 3.23 -8.94
N ASP A 20 -2.50 3.11 -8.56
CA ASP A 20 -3.36 4.23 -8.20
C ASP A 20 -4.33 3.76 -7.11
N LEU A 21 -4.12 4.24 -5.88
CA LEU A 21 -4.97 3.91 -4.73
C LEU A 21 -6.37 4.55 -4.82
N ASP A 22 -6.52 5.65 -5.58
CA ASP A 22 -7.80 6.33 -5.78
C ASP A 22 -8.69 5.57 -6.77
N ARG A 23 -8.07 4.85 -7.72
CA ARG A 23 -8.75 4.05 -8.74
C ARG A 23 -8.72 2.54 -8.48
N THR A 24 -8.30 2.10 -7.30
CA THR A 24 -8.26 0.67 -6.95
C THR A 24 -9.64 0.00 -7.05
N ALA A 25 -9.68 -1.16 -7.70
CA ALA A 25 -10.87 -2.01 -7.77
C ALA A 25 -11.00 -2.96 -6.57
N ASP A 26 -9.96 -3.05 -5.73
CA ASP A 26 -9.95 -3.93 -4.56
C ASP A 26 -10.94 -3.42 -3.48
N PRO A 27 -11.91 -4.25 -3.06
CA PRO A 27 -12.96 -3.80 -2.13
C PRO A 27 -12.41 -3.51 -0.72
N LEU A 28 -11.36 -4.21 -0.27
CA LEU A 28 -10.73 -3.97 1.02
C LEU A 28 -9.99 -2.63 1.00
N LEU A 29 -9.18 -2.37 -0.02
CA LEU A 29 -8.45 -1.10 -0.15
C LEU A 29 -9.40 0.09 -0.32
N ARG A 30 -10.48 -0.07 -1.08
CA ARG A 30 -11.55 0.94 -1.16
C ARG A 30 -12.18 1.21 0.20
N HIS A 31 -12.50 0.16 0.96
CA HIS A 31 -13.09 0.30 2.28
C HIS A 31 -12.14 1.00 3.26
N LEU A 32 -10.87 0.59 3.31
CA LEU A 32 -9.85 1.22 4.17
C LEU A 32 -9.62 2.68 3.77
N ARG A 33 -9.59 3.00 2.47
CA ARG A 33 -9.52 4.40 2.00
C ARG A 33 -10.74 5.20 2.44
N HIS A 34 -11.94 4.63 2.35
CA HIS A 34 -13.16 5.29 2.82
C HIS A 34 -13.12 5.55 4.33
N LEU A 35 -12.66 4.59 5.14
CA LEU A 35 -12.50 4.77 6.58
C LEU A 35 -11.53 5.92 6.92
N ARG A 36 -10.48 6.13 6.12
CA ARG A 36 -9.57 7.28 6.26
C ARG A 36 -10.28 8.62 6.05
N HIS A 37 -11.23 8.71 5.13
CA HIS A 37 -11.97 9.96 4.93
C HIS A 37 -12.90 10.27 6.11
N LEU A 38 -13.40 9.23 6.79
CA LEU A 38 -14.35 9.37 7.90
C LEU A 38 -13.68 9.58 9.26
N ARG A 39 -12.55 8.92 9.51
CA ARG A 39 -11.79 9.06 10.76
C ARG A 39 -10.55 9.86 10.41
N HIS A 40 -10.31 11.00 11.06
CA HIS A 40 -9.08 11.80 10.89
C HIS A 40 -7.77 11.05 11.24
N GLY A 41 -7.80 9.73 11.42
CA GLY A 41 -6.69 8.80 11.37
C GLY A 41 -6.93 7.75 10.29
N GLY A 42 -5.98 7.62 9.36
CA GLY A 42 -6.19 6.89 8.12
C GLY A 42 -5.87 5.39 8.23
N ALA A 43 -6.50 4.60 7.36
CA ALA A 43 -6.20 3.17 7.30
C ALA A 43 -5.12 2.79 6.27
N LEU A 44 -4.80 3.70 5.33
CA LEU A 44 -3.82 3.55 4.25
C LEU A 44 -3.18 4.92 3.95
N SER A 45 -1.87 4.94 3.72
CA SER A 45 -1.13 6.13 3.28
C SER A 45 -0.55 5.93 1.88
N GLU A 46 -0.67 6.93 1.02
CA GLU A 46 -0.01 6.96 -0.29
C GLU A 46 1.40 7.56 -0.14
N GLU A 47 2.36 7.12 -0.95
CA GLU A 47 3.67 7.77 -1.03
C GLU A 47 3.53 9.13 -1.72
N VAL A 48 3.86 10.17 -0.95
CA VAL A 48 3.94 11.56 -1.42
C VAL A 48 5.40 11.99 -1.36
N ILE A 49 5.96 12.36 -2.50
CA ILE A 49 7.31 12.88 -2.65
C ILE A 49 7.16 14.37 -2.94
N ALA A 50 7.64 15.23 -2.04
CA ALA A 50 7.54 16.67 -2.19
C ALA A 50 8.91 17.34 -2.06
N ASP A 51 9.17 18.31 -2.92
CA ASP A 51 10.24 19.29 -2.79
C ASP A 51 9.65 20.71 -2.80
N THR A 52 10.50 21.74 -2.85
CA THR A 52 10.06 23.14 -2.81
C THR A 52 9.27 23.58 -4.04
N ALA A 53 9.37 22.86 -5.16
CA ALA A 53 8.77 23.22 -6.44
C ALA A 53 7.63 22.27 -6.84
N HIS A 54 7.62 21.03 -6.38
CA HIS A 54 6.70 20.01 -6.85
C HIS A 54 6.31 19.00 -5.77
N THR A 55 5.05 18.57 -5.82
CA THR A 55 4.53 17.44 -5.04
C THR A 55 4.05 16.36 -5.99
N HIS A 56 4.68 15.18 -5.91
CA HIS A 56 4.36 14.00 -6.69
C HIS A 56 3.72 12.93 -5.81
N ARG A 57 2.60 12.39 -6.28
CA ARG A 57 1.87 11.26 -5.68
C ARG A 57 2.08 10.03 -6.53
N SER A 58 2.67 8.98 -5.97
CA SER A 58 3.08 7.82 -6.77
C SER A 58 2.01 6.75 -6.93
N GLY A 59 0.88 6.89 -6.24
CA GLY A 59 -0.18 5.88 -6.17
C GLY A 59 0.21 4.60 -5.44
N ARG A 60 1.40 4.55 -4.83
CA ARG A 60 1.90 3.40 -4.08
C ARG A 60 1.54 3.50 -2.61
N LEU A 61 1.24 2.37 -1.99
CA LEU A 61 1.01 2.30 -0.55
C LEU A 61 2.31 2.49 0.23
N THR A 62 2.33 3.42 1.18
CA THR A 62 3.46 3.65 2.07
C THR A 62 3.55 2.54 3.11
N VAL A 63 4.69 1.86 3.13
CA VAL A 63 5.01 0.81 4.09
C VAL A 63 6.37 1.04 4.74
N THR A 64 6.62 0.39 5.89
CA THR A 64 7.96 0.34 6.46
C THR A 64 8.92 -0.44 5.55
N PRO A 65 10.13 0.06 5.27
CA PRO A 65 11.07 -0.60 4.36
C PRO A 65 11.52 -1.99 4.79
N ASP A 66 11.59 -2.19 6.11
CA ASP A 66 12.13 -3.37 6.78
C ASP A 66 11.12 -4.50 6.92
N SER A 67 9.87 -4.19 7.22
CA SER A 67 8.86 -5.17 7.62
C SER A 67 7.57 -5.13 6.79
N GLY A 68 7.41 -4.12 5.93
CA GLY A 68 6.23 -3.97 5.08
C GLY A 68 4.97 -3.57 5.84
N HIS A 69 5.09 -3.05 7.06
CA HIS A 69 3.93 -2.58 7.82
C HIS A 69 3.35 -1.33 7.16
N VAL A 70 2.02 -1.29 7.01
CA VAL A 70 1.32 -0.11 6.50
C VAL A 70 1.53 1.05 7.47
N VAL A 71 1.94 2.21 6.95
CA VAL A 71 2.08 3.42 7.79
C VAL A 71 0.72 4.09 7.95
N ASP A 72 0.31 4.32 9.19
CA ASP A 72 -0.91 5.06 9.51
C ASP A 72 -0.72 6.56 9.21
N PRO A 73 -1.55 7.16 8.33
CA PRO A 73 -1.47 8.59 8.00
C PRO A 73 -1.73 9.54 9.18
N GLY A 74 -2.50 9.12 10.18
CA GLY A 74 -2.89 9.97 11.31
C GLY A 74 -1.79 10.10 12.36
N VAL A 75 -0.93 9.08 12.48
CA VAL A 75 0.08 8.99 13.54
C VAL A 75 1.51 8.95 12.97
N GLY A 76 1.68 8.66 11.68
CA GLY A 76 2.98 8.43 11.05
C GLY A 76 3.66 7.14 11.52
N CYS A 77 2.95 6.29 12.27
CA CYS A 77 3.49 5.06 12.85
C CYS A 77 3.07 3.81 12.05
N PRO A 78 3.88 2.73 12.07
CA PRO A 78 3.50 1.46 11.47
C PRO A 78 2.27 0.85 12.16
N HIS A 79 1.31 0.39 11.38
CA HIS A 79 0.12 -0.30 11.90
C HIS A 79 0.52 -1.68 12.43
N PRO A 80 0.17 -2.05 13.68
CA PRO A 80 0.74 -3.21 14.37
C PRO A 80 0.37 -4.57 13.75
N ARG A 81 -0.72 -4.60 12.96
CA ARG A 81 -1.28 -5.85 12.41
C ARG A 81 -1.58 -5.79 10.90
N ARG A 82 -1.05 -4.79 10.18
CA ARG A 82 -1.27 -4.65 8.73
C ARG A 82 0.07 -4.64 8.03
N ILE A 83 0.33 -5.70 7.29
CA ILE A 83 1.54 -5.89 6.50
C ILE A 83 1.11 -5.99 5.03
N THR A 84 1.87 -5.35 4.14
CA THR A 84 1.62 -5.37 2.69
C THR A 84 2.96 -5.46 1.98
N LEU A 85 3.07 -6.36 1.00
CA LEU A 85 4.28 -6.61 0.24
C LEU A 85 4.02 -6.45 -1.26
N GLY A 86 5.08 -6.34 -2.05
CA GLY A 86 4.99 -6.42 -3.50
C GLY A 86 4.83 -5.09 -4.24
N ALA A 87 4.56 -5.21 -5.54
CA ALA A 87 4.56 -4.12 -6.51
C ALA A 87 3.66 -2.91 -6.22
N PRO A 88 2.54 -2.98 -5.47
CA PRO A 88 1.73 -1.79 -5.17
C PRO A 88 2.26 -0.95 -3.99
N THR A 89 3.34 -1.37 -3.32
CA THR A 89 3.91 -0.67 -2.14
C THR A 89 5.10 0.22 -2.51
N ASN A 90 5.42 1.24 -1.73
CA ASN A 90 6.59 2.09 -1.97
C ASN A 90 7.95 1.40 -1.69
N SER A 91 7.96 0.10 -1.35
CA SER A 91 9.19 -0.69 -1.34
C SER A 91 9.76 -0.80 -2.76
N ARG A 92 10.82 -0.06 -3.02
CA ARG A 92 11.58 -0.09 -4.28
C ARG A 92 12.58 -1.25 -4.22
N ALA A 93 12.93 -1.81 -5.38
CA ALA A 93 13.80 -2.99 -5.57
C ALA A 93 13.13 -4.38 -5.56
N LEU A 94 11.92 -4.51 -6.11
CA LEU A 94 11.31 -5.81 -6.36
C LEU A 94 11.64 -6.28 -7.78
N ALA A 95 12.75 -7.00 -7.93
CA ALA A 95 12.97 -7.76 -9.15
C ALA A 95 11.87 -8.83 -9.25
N ALA A 96 11.13 -8.85 -10.36
CA ALA A 96 10.09 -9.85 -10.60
C ALA A 96 10.64 -11.28 -10.65
N PHE A 97 11.94 -11.42 -10.93
CA PHE A 97 12.61 -12.71 -11.05
C PHE A 97 13.86 -12.78 -10.17
N ALA A 98 14.04 -13.93 -9.51
CA ALA A 98 15.23 -14.23 -8.76
C ALA A 98 16.31 -14.83 -9.68
N ARG A 99 17.55 -14.34 -9.55
CA ARG A 99 18.71 -15.01 -10.13
C ARG A 99 19.12 -16.17 -9.22
N PRO A 100 19.56 -17.32 -9.78
CA PRO A 100 20.05 -18.43 -8.97
C PRO A 100 21.12 -17.97 -7.96
N ARG A 101 21.00 -18.44 -6.70
CA ARG A 101 21.98 -18.20 -5.61
C ARG A 101 22.17 -16.73 -5.20
N THR A 102 21.19 -15.85 -5.41
CA THR A 102 21.34 -14.42 -5.09
C THR A 102 20.60 -13.93 -3.83
N ASN A 103 19.78 -14.77 -3.20
CA ASN A 103 18.83 -14.34 -2.16
C ASN A 103 18.10 -13.05 -2.59
N ALA A 104 17.31 -13.17 -3.65
CA ALA A 104 16.74 -12.04 -4.37
C ALA A 104 15.99 -11.07 -3.43
N PRO A 105 15.92 -9.78 -3.75
CA PRO A 105 15.25 -8.78 -2.91
C PRO A 105 13.82 -9.17 -2.47
N ALA A 106 13.03 -9.79 -3.36
CA ALA A 106 11.70 -10.27 -3.02
C ALA A 106 11.70 -11.36 -1.93
N PHE A 107 12.70 -12.26 -1.91
CA PHE A 107 12.83 -13.26 -0.85
C PHE A 107 13.17 -12.61 0.49
N ARG A 108 14.12 -11.67 0.51
CA ARG A 108 14.45 -10.92 1.74
C ARG A 108 13.26 -10.14 2.27
N GLN A 109 12.46 -9.53 1.39
CA GLN A 109 11.23 -8.85 1.78
C GLN A 109 10.22 -9.84 2.38
N ASN A 110 10.01 -10.99 1.74
CA ASN A 110 9.09 -12.02 2.25
C ASN A 110 9.55 -12.56 3.61
N ASP A 111 10.84 -12.83 3.79
CA ASP A 111 11.40 -13.33 5.05
C ASP A 111 11.23 -12.31 6.19
N ALA A 112 11.47 -11.03 5.90
CA ALA A 112 11.31 -9.97 6.89
C ALA A 112 9.84 -9.76 7.26
N GLY A 113 8.93 -9.76 6.27
CA GLY A 113 7.48 -9.71 6.49
C GLY A 113 6.96 -10.92 7.27
N ALA A 114 7.45 -12.12 6.97
CA ALA A 114 7.09 -13.34 7.69
C ALA A 114 7.57 -13.30 9.15
N ARG A 115 8.82 -12.86 9.40
CA ARG A 115 9.35 -12.69 10.75
C ARG A 115 8.55 -11.67 11.54
N ALA A 116 8.20 -10.54 10.93
CA ALA A 116 7.35 -9.52 11.54
C ALA A 116 5.97 -10.10 11.90
N LEU A 117 5.31 -10.79 10.96
CA LEU A 117 4.01 -11.42 11.18
C LEU A 117 4.06 -12.42 12.35
N LEU A 118 5.04 -13.33 12.34
CA LEU A 118 5.20 -14.31 13.41
C LEU A 118 5.50 -13.65 14.75
N THR A 119 6.30 -12.59 14.78
CA THR A 119 6.59 -11.84 16.02
C THR A 119 5.30 -11.21 16.57
N THR A 120 4.47 -10.63 15.71
CA THR A 120 3.17 -10.05 16.10
C THR A 120 2.19 -11.10 16.60
N LEU A 121 2.18 -12.30 16.01
CA LEU A 121 1.28 -13.39 16.40
C LEU A 121 1.69 -14.08 17.71
N THR A 122 3.00 -14.15 17.98
CA THR A 122 3.54 -14.80 19.19
C THR A 122 3.72 -13.83 20.36
N GLY A 123 3.69 -12.52 20.11
CA GLY A 123 3.75 -11.49 21.14
C GLY A 123 2.45 -11.40 21.96
N PRO A 124 2.50 -10.84 23.18
CA PRO A 124 1.27 -10.51 23.92
C PRO A 124 0.42 -9.61 23.04
N ALA A 125 -0.87 -9.91 22.92
CA ALA A 125 -1.79 -9.20 22.03
C ALA A 125 -1.68 -7.68 22.24
N ALA A 126 -0.94 -7.00 21.36
CA ALA A 126 -0.85 -5.56 21.36
C ALA A 126 -2.29 -5.04 21.28
N ALA A 127 -2.66 -4.21 22.26
CA ALA A 127 -4.01 -3.78 22.59
C ALA A 127 -4.92 -3.80 21.35
N ASP A 128 -5.97 -4.62 21.43
CA ASP A 128 -6.99 -4.77 20.41
C ASP A 128 -7.40 -3.38 19.91
N HIS A 129 -6.98 -3.03 18.68
CA HIS A 129 -7.42 -1.79 18.05
C HIS A 129 -8.84 -2.04 17.55
N ARG A 130 -9.76 -2.20 18.51
CA ARG A 130 -11.16 -2.40 18.26
C ARG A 130 -11.66 -1.11 17.59
N PRO A 131 -12.21 -1.16 16.37
CA PRO A 131 -12.81 0.01 15.77
C PRO A 131 -13.88 0.50 16.74
N GLU A 132 -13.72 1.73 17.21
CA GLU A 132 -14.67 2.37 18.10
C GLU A 132 -16.05 2.28 17.44
N ARG A 133 -16.97 1.58 18.10
CA ARG A 133 -18.32 1.31 17.61
C ARG A 133 -18.98 2.68 17.38
N PRO A 134 -19.52 2.98 16.19
CA PRO A 134 -20.22 4.25 16.00
C PRO A 134 -21.32 4.35 17.06
N ALA A 135 -21.34 5.49 17.77
CA ALA A 135 -22.35 5.76 18.78
C ALA A 135 -23.73 5.59 18.13
N ALA A 136 -24.62 4.86 18.81
CA ALA A 136 -26.00 4.72 18.38
C ALA A 136 -26.61 6.12 18.22
N PRO A 137 -27.43 6.37 17.18
CA PRO A 137 -28.09 7.66 17.05
C PRO A 137 -28.93 7.90 18.30
N VAL A 138 -28.64 9.00 19.00
CA VAL A 138 -29.47 9.48 20.09
C VAL A 138 -30.81 9.84 19.47
N GLY A 139 -31.83 9.04 19.76
CA GLY A 139 -33.19 9.33 19.35
C GLY A 139 -33.61 10.66 19.97
N LEU A 140 -33.85 11.66 19.12
CA LEU A 140 -34.61 12.85 19.48
C LEU A 140 -36.07 12.41 19.66
N GLY A 141 -36.41 12.06 20.90
CA GLY A 141 -37.79 12.06 21.37
C GLY A 141 -38.20 13.49 21.67
N GLY A 142 -39.29 13.94 21.03
CA GLY A 142 -39.96 15.21 21.23
C GLY A 142 -41.22 15.24 20.38
#